data_AF-W1X439-F1
#
_entry.id   AF-W1X439-F1
#
_cell.length_a   1.000
_cell.length_b   1.000
_cell.length_c   1.000
_cell.angle_alpha   90.00
_cell.angle_beta   90.00
_cell.angle_gamma   90.00
#
_symmetry.space_group_name_H-M   'P 1'
#
loop_
_entity.id
_entity.type
_entity.pdbx_description
1 polymer ?
#
loop_
_entity_poly.entity_id
_entity_poly.type
_entity_poly.pdbx_seq_one_letter_code
_entity_poly.pdbx_strand_id
1 'polypeptide(L)' 'VKSRLINEGYDVRLMALEPGEETKSISTLPFVYNELLDFKLTRSDLIITLGGGVIGDLGGFVASTFLRGVDFV' A
#
# COMPACT_ATOMS: atom_id res chain seq x y z
N VAL A 1 -7.22 0.37 13.11
CA VAL A 1 -6.74 -0.81 12.35
C VAL A 1 -5.30 -1.15 12.71
N LYS A 2 -4.33 -0.26 12.47
CA LYS A 2 -2.89 -0.47 12.81
C LYS A 2 -2.65 -1.08 14.20
N SER A 3 -3.15 -0.48 15.27
CA SER A 3 -2.91 -0.97 16.64
C SER A 3 -3.45 -2.38 16.88
N ARG A 4 -4.55 -2.77 16.22
CA ARG A 4 -5.08 -4.14 16.32
C ARG A 4 -4.16 -5.13 15.62
N LEU A 5 -3.71 -4.82 14.40
CA LEU A 5 -2.79 -5.67 13.66
C LEU A 5 -1.46 -5.86 14.40
N ILE A 6 -0.91 -4.79 14.99
CA ILE A 6 0.30 -4.89 15.80
C ILE A 6 0.06 -5.79 17.03
N ASN A 7 -1.09 -5.66 17.70
CA ASN A 7 -1.42 -6.50 18.86
C ASN A 7 -1.59 -7.98 18.49
N GLU A 8 -2.03 -8.28 17.26
CA GLU A 8 -2.11 -9.64 16.72
C GLU A 8 -0.74 -10.17 16.23
N GLY A 9 0.34 -9.38 16.34
CA GLY A 9 1.71 -9.81 16.05
C GLY A 9 2.19 -9.53 14.62
N TYR A 10 1.45 -8.76 13.82
CA TYR A 10 1.91 -8.33 12.50
C TYR A 10 2.92 -7.18 12.58
N ASP A 11 3.93 -7.20 11.70
CA ASP A 11 4.72 -6.00 11.41
C ASP A 11 3.92 -5.09 10.46
N VAL A 12 3.74 -3.82 10.84
CA VAL A 12 2.80 -2.92 10.17
C VAL A 12 3.41 -1.55 9.96
N ARG A 13 3.64 -1.21 8.69
CA ARG A 13 3.95 0.15 8.25
C ARG A 13 2.68 0.89 7.83
N LEU A 14 2.57 2.15 8.25
CA LEU A 14 1.52 3.05 7.81
C LEU A 14 2.13 4.08 6.86
N MET A 15 1.58 4.20 5.67
CA MET A 15 1.89 5.24 4.69
C MET A 15 0.64 6.09 4.49
N ALA A 16 0.81 7.41 4.43
CA ALA A 16 -0.24 8.34 4.06
C ALA A 16 0.17 9.05 2.76
N LEU A 17 -0.81 9.32 1.90
CA LEU A 17 -0.64 10.10 0.67
C LEU A 17 -1.49 11.36 0.78
N GLU A 18 -1.06 12.43 0.12
CA GLU A 18 -1.83 13.67 0.05
C GLU A 18 -3.21 13.42 -0.59
N PRO A 19 -4.26 14.08 -0.11
CA PRO A 19 -5.60 13.94 -0.67
C PRO A 19 -5.69 14.63 -2.04
N GLY A 20 -6.28 13.96 -3.03
CA GLY A 20 -6.59 14.54 -4.34
C GLY A 20 -6.47 13.53 -5.48
N GLU A 21 -7.12 13.82 -6.61
CA GLU A 21 -7.06 12.97 -7.82
C GLU A 21 -5.63 12.93 -8.40
N GLU A 22 -4.82 13.98 -8.18
CA GLU A 22 -3.42 14.03 -8.62
C GLU A 22 -2.57 12.89 -8.04
N THR A 23 -2.92 12.42 -6.84
CA THR A 23 -2.29 11.27 -6.19
C THR A 23 -2.50 9.99 -7.01
N LYS A 24 -3.60 9.87 -7.77
CA LYS A 24 -3.88 8.79 -8.70
C LYS A 24 -3.11 8.96 -10.01
N SER A 25 -1.79 8.97 -9.90
CA SER A 25 -0.88 9.17 -11.02
C SER A 25 0.27 8.17 -10.97
N ILE A 26 0.78 7.81 -12.15
CA ILE A 26 1.99 7.00 -12.30
C ILE A 26 3.18 7.66 -11.60
N SER A 27 3.21 8.99 -11.51
CA SER A 27 4.26 9.74 -10.81
C SER A 27 4.33 9.44 -9.31
N THR A 28 3.24 8.96 -8.71
CA THR A 28 3.18 8.59 -7.28
C THR A 28 3.76 7.19 -7.02
N LEU A 29 3.78 6.32 -8.03
CA LEU A 29 4.20 4.92 -7.88
C LEU A 29 5.64 4.75 -7.39
N PRO A 30 6.65 5.50 -7.87
CA PRO A 30 8.02 5.35 -7.38
C PRO A 30 8.13 5.58 -5.86
N PHE A 31 7.42 6.59 -5.34
CA PHE A 31 7.37 6.84 -3.91
C PHE A 31 6.76 5.66 -3.14
N VAL A 32 5.60 5.16 -3.60
CA VAL A 32 4.92 4.03 -2.96
C VAL A 32 5.79 2.78 -3.00
N TYR A 33 6.41 2.45 -4.14
CA TYR A 33 7.27 1.27 -4.27
C TYR A 33 8.52 1.36 -3.41
N ASN A 34 9.14 2.53 -3.30
CA ASN A 34 10.31 2.71 -2.45
C ASN A 34 9.97 2.40 -0.99
N GLU A 35 8.84 2.88 -0.48
CA GLU A 35 8.38 2.55 0.87
C GLU A 35 8.09 1.06 1.07
N LEU A 36 7.54 0.37 0.06
CA LEU A 36 7.33 -1.09 0.12
C LEU A 36 8.68 -1.85 0.15
N LEU A 37 9.66 -1.40 -0.63
CA LEU A 37 11.00 -1.97 -0.66
C LEU A 37 11.75 -1.71 0.65
N ASP A 38 11.65 -0.50 1.20
CA ASP A 38 12.25 -0.12 2.48
C ASP A 38 11.62 -0.87 3.65
N PHE A 39 10.33 -1.20 3.54
CA PHE A 39 9.65 -2.10 4.47
C PHE A 39 9.99 -3.58 4.23
N LYS A 40 10.64 -3.91 3.11
CA LYS A 40 10.98 -5.27 2.67
C LYS A 40 9.74 -6.15 2.47
N LEU A 41 8.68 -5.58 1.90
CA LEU A 41 7.46 -6.31 1.59
C LEU A 41 7.74 -7.46 0.61
N THR A 42 7.19 -8.63 0.92
CA THR A 42 7.33 -9.89 0.19
C THR A 42 6.00 -10.34 -0.40
N ARG A 43 6.01 -11.43 -1.18
CA ARG A 43 4.79 -11.92 -1.86
C ARG A 43 3.72 -12.50 -0.93
N SER A 44 4.08 -12.86 0.31
CA SER A 44 3.14 -13.37 1.31
C SER A 44 2.54 -12.28 2.19
N ASP A 45 2.98 -11.04 2.00
CA ASP A 45 2.50 -9.89 2.77
C ASP A 45 1.25 -9.28 2.12
N LEU A 46 0.60 -8.39 2.89
CA LEU A 46 -0.69 -7.82 2.56
C LEU A 46 -0.58 -6.29 2.43
N ILE A 47 -1.13 -5.74 1.35
CA ILE A 47 -1.38 -4.31 1.21
C ILE A 47 -2.83 -4.02 1.61
N ILE A 48 -3.03 -3.07 2.52
CA ILE A 48 -4.37 -2.62 2.94
C ILE A 48 -4.53 -1.15 2.54
N THR A 49 -5.56 -0.86 1.75
CA THR A 49 -5.95 0.51 1.44
C THR A 49 -7.06 1.00 2.36
N LEU A 50 -6.86 2.19 2.93
CA LEU A 50 -7.86 2.83 3.78
C LEU A 50 -8.16 4.21 3.21
N GLY A 51 -9.25 4.33 2.43
CA GLY A 51 -9.62 5.58 1.80
C GLY A 51 -10.81 5.42 0.83
N GLY A 52 -11.00 6.44 -0.01
CA GLY A 52 -11.99 6.39 -1.11
C GLY A 52 -11.42 5.77 -2.39
N GLY A 53 -12.14 5.96 -3.51
CA GLY A 53 -11.79 5.35 -4.81
C GLY A 53 -10.38 5.69 -5.31
N VAL A 54 -9.87 6.90 -5.06
CA VAL A 54 -8.50 7.30 -5.42
C VAL A 54 -7.44 6.38 -4.80
N ILE A 55 -7.55 6.13 -3.49
CA ILE A 55 -6.59 5.30 -2.76
C ILE A 55 -6.78 3.82 -3.12
N GLY A 56 -8.03 3.38 -3.29
CA GLY A 56 -8.35 2.02 -3.72
C GLY A 56 -7.79 1.69 -5.11
N ASP A 57 -7.98 2.58 -6.09
CA ASP A 57 -7.47 2.38 -7.45
C ASP A 57 -5.93 2.38 -7.49
N LEU A 58 -5.30 3.34 -6.81
CA LEU A 58 -3.84 3.40 -6.74
C LEU A 58 -3.27 2.16 -6.03
N GLY A 59 -3.81 1.82 -4.86
CA GLY A 59 -3.31 0.69 -4.08
C GLY A 59 -3.61 -0.66 -4.73
N GLY A 60 -4.76 -0.81 -5.38
CA GLY A 60 -5.09 -2.00 -6.16
C GLY A 60 -4.16 -2.17 -7.36
N PHE A 61 -3.85 -1.07 -8.06
CA PHE A 61 -2.83 -1.08 -9.11
C PHE A 61 -1.48 -1.50 -8.54
N VAL A 62 -0.99 -0.83 -7.49
CA VAL A 62 0.27 -1.14 -6.80
C VAL A 62 0.33 -2.61 -6.38
N ALA A 63 -0.73 -3.15 -5.78
CA ALA A 63 -0.77 -4.55 -5.35
C ALA A 63 -0.72 -5.53 -6.52
N SER A 64 -1.38 -5.20 -7.64
CA SER A 64 -1.36 -6.05 -8.84
C SER A 64 0.00 -6.07 -9.55
N THR A 65 0.78 -5.00 -9.45
CA THR A 65 2.04 -4.83 -10.18
C THR A 65 3.27 -5.10 -9.33
N PHE A 66 3.23 -4.80 -8.03
CA PHE A 66 4.36 -5.02 -7.12
C PHE A 66 4.62 -6.52 -6.97
N LEU A 67 5.87 -6.94 -7.17
CA LEU A 67 6.29 -8.36 -7.17
C LEU A 67 5.44 -9.27 -8.09
N ARG A 68 4.80 -8.70 -9.13
CA ARG A 68 3.84 -9.38 -10.04
C ARG A 68 2.57 -9.87 -9.33
N GLY A 69 2.14 -9.18 -8.28
CA GLY A 69 0.94 -9.49 -7.51
C GLY A 69 1.24 -9.82 -6.05
N VAL A 70 0.57 -9.11 -5.16
CA VAL A 70 0.49 -9.36 -3.71
C VAL A 70 -0.96 -9.26 -3.24
N ASP A 71 -1.26 -9.83 -2.08
CA ASP A 71 -2.61 -9.80 -1.53
C ASP A 71 -3.02 -8.36 -1.17
N PHE A 72 -4.31 -8.07 -1.32
CA PHE A 72 -4.86 -6.73 -1.24
C PHE A 72 -6.24 -6.71 -0.56
N VAL A 73 -6.47 -5.72 0.31
CA VAL A 73 -7.77 -5.41 0.96
C VAL A 73 -8.09 -3.91 0.87
#